data_AF-A0A9D4GQU4-F1
#
_entry.id   AF-A0A9D4GQU4-F1
#
_cell.length_a   1.000
_cell.length_b   1.000
_cell.length_c   1.000
_cell.angle_alpha   90.00
_cell.angle_beta   90.00
_cell.angle_gamma   90.00
#
_symmetry.space_group_name_H-M   'P 1'
#
loop_
_entity.id
_entity.type
_entity.pdbx_description
1 polymer ?
#
loop_
_entity_poly.entity_id
_entity_poly.type
_entity_poly.pdbx_seq_one_letter_code
_entity_poly.pdbx_strand_id
1 'polypeptide(L)' 'MVLQLTNTTTTTTTTTTTTTTTTTTTTTTTTTTTTTTTTTTTTTTTTTHKLTNRCST' A
#
# COMPACT_ATOMS: atom_id res chain seq x y z
N MET A 1 -2.17 -15.51 39.86
CA MET A 1 -2.61 -14.89 38.58
C MET A 1 -1.38 -14.67 37.73
N VAL A 2 -1.39 -15.08 36.46
CA VAL A 2 -0.27 -14.85 35.53
C VAL A 2 -0.73 -13.89 34.44
N LEU A 3 0.08 -12.88 34.14
CA LEU A 3 -0.13 -12.00 32.99
C LEU A 3 0.57 -12.61 31.76
N GLN A 4 -0.14 -12.68 30.65
CA GLN A 4 0.40 -13.13 29.36
C GLN A 4 0.33 -12.00 28.34
N LEU A 5 1.46 -11.73 27.66
CA LEU A 5 1.55 -10.82 26.52
C LEU A 5 1.40 -11.61 25.21
N THR A 6 0.54 -11.12 24.31
CA THR A 6 0.41 -11.63 22.95
C THR A 6 0.60 -10.47 21.96
N ASN A 7 1.42 -10.69 20.93
CA ASN A 7 1.66 -9.72 19.86
C ASN A 7 1.02 -10.21 18.56
N THR A 8 0.30 -9.32 17.88
CA THR A 8 -0.26 -9.57 16.55
C THR A 8 0.32 -8.54 15.59
N THR A 9 0.92 -9.02 14.49
CA THR A 9 1.44 -8.14 13.44
C THR A 9 0.54 -8.23 12.21
N THR A 10 0.14 -7.07 11.69
CA THR A 10 -0.65 -6.94 10.46
C THR A 10 0.13 -6.12 9.46
N THR A 11 0.33 -6.66 8.26
CA THR A 11 0.98 -5.97 7.15
C THR A 11 -0.05 -5.74 6.05
N THR A 12 -0.14 -4.49 5.59
CA THR A 12 -1.00 -4.09 4.48
C THR A 12 -0.14 -3.51 3.38
N THR A 13 -0.26 -4.08 2.19
CA THR A 13 0.41 -3.59 0.99
C THR A 13 -0.65 -3.03 0.05
N THR A 14 -0.49 -1.78 -0.34
CA THR A 14 -1.34 -1.10 -1.31
C THR A 14 -0.51 -0.72 -2.53
N THR A 15 -0.94 -1.21 -3.69
CA THR A 15 -0.32 -0.87 -4.97
C THR A 15 -1.28 0.01 -5.75
N THR A 16 -0.81 1.17 -6.19
CA THR A 16 -1.57 2.09 -7.02
C THR A 16 -0.84 2.31 -8.33
N THR A 17 -1.52 2.03 -9.44
CA THR A 17 -1.00 2.24 -10.79
C THR A 17 -1.79 3.37 -11.45
N THR A 18 -1.09 4.38 -11.94
CA THR A 18 -1.69 5.50 -12.67
C THR A 18 -1.08 5.58 -14.06
N THR A 19 -1.94 5.54 -15.08
CA THR A 19 -1.55 5.66 -16.49
C THR A 19 -2.09 6.98 -17.03
N THR A 20 -1.21 7.81 -17.55
CA THR A 20 -1.56 9.07 -18.20
C THR A 20 -1.12 9.02 -19.66
N THR A 21 -2.08 9.24 -20.56
CA THR A 21 -1.83 9.31 -22.01
C THR A 21 -2.07 10.74 -22.46
N THR A 22 -1.05 11.33 -23.08
CA THR A 22 -1.13 12.67 -23.67
C THR A 22 -0.94 12.56 -25.18
N THR A 23 -1.93 13.04 -25.92
CA THR A 23 -1.89 13.09 -27.39
C THR A 23 -1.76 14.54 -27.81
N THR A 24 -0.69 14.86 -28.53
CA THR A 24 -0.45 16.18 -29.08
C THR A 24 -0.50 16.12 -30.60
N THR A 25 -1.45 16.85 -31.18
CA THR A 25 -1.63 16.98 -32.63
C THR A 25 -1.13 18.36 -33.05
N THR A 26 -0.10 18.41 -33.90
CA THR A 26 0.41 19.67 -34.46
C THR A 26 -0.08 19.82 -35.90
N THR A 27 -0.59 21.01 -36.28
CA THR A 27 -1.32 21.33 -37.53
C THR A 27 -0.46 21.33 -38.81
N THR A 28 0.54 20.46 -38.89
CA THR A 28 1.31 20.20 -40.11
C THR A 28 1.63 18.71 -40.29
N THR A 29 0.82 17.83 -39.68
CA THR A 29 0.85 16.35 -39.81
C THR A 29 1.95 15.69 -38.97
N THR A 30 1.93 15.92 -37.66
CA THR A 30 2.62 15.02 -36.72
C THR A 30 1.76 14.86 -35.48
N THR A 31 1.36 13.61 -35.22
CA THR A 31 0.70 13.21 -33.97
C THR A 31 1.75 12.54 -33.10
N THR A 32 2.01 13.12 -31.94
CA THR A 32 2.88 12.51 -30.92
C THR A 32 2.01 12.02 -29.78
N THR A 33 2.09 10.72 -29.48
CA THR A 33 1.42 10.13 -28.33
C THR A 33 2.47 9.76 -27.31
N THR A 34 2.35 10.31 -26.11
CA THR A 34 3.21 9.95 -24.98
C THR A 34 2.35 9.25 -23.93
N THR A 35 2.79 8.06 -23.53
CA THR A 35 2.15 7.30 -22.44
C THR A 35 3.13 7.18 -21.30
N THR A 36 2.72 7.68 -20.13
CA THR A 36 3.49 7.59 -18.90
C THR A 36 2.72 6.73 -17.91
N THR A 37 3.37 5.67 -17.44
CA THR A 37 2.83 4.77 -16.41
C THR A 37 3.64 4.92 -15.15
N THR A 38 2.98 5.27 -14.04
CA THR A 38 3.60 5.37 -12.72
C THR A 38 2.98 4.32 -11.81
N THR A 39 3.83 3.53 -11.16
CA THR A 39 3.42 2.52 -10.18
C THR A 39 4.00 2.89 -8.82
N THR A 40 3.13 3.07 -7.84
CA THR A 40 3.52 3.37 -6.46
C THR A 40 3.07 2.23 -5.56
N THR A 41 4.01 1.69 -4.79
CA THR A 41 3.75 0.63 -3.81
C THR A 41 4.00 1.17 -2.41
N THR A 42 2.99 1.10 -1.56
CA THR A 42 3.07 1.51 -0.16
C THR A 42 2.84 0.30 0.73
N THR A 43 3.75 0.06 1.67
CA THR A 43 3.65 -1.02 2.65
C THR A 43 3.57 -0.45 4.05
N THR A 44 2.51 -0.79 4.77
CA THR A 44 2.29 -0.38 6.16
C THR A 44 2.30 -1.62 7.05
N THR A 45 3.06 -1.58 8.14
CA THR A 45 3.11 -2.65 9.14
C THR A 45 2.68 -2.12 10.50
N THR A 46 1.68 -2.77 11.09
CA THR A 46 1.13 -2.43 12.40
C THR A 46 1.31 -3.61 13.35
N THR A 47 1.88 -3.36 14.53
CA THR A 47 2.02 -4.37 15.58
C THR A 47 1.15 -3.98 16.77
N THR A 48 0.26 -4.88 17.16
CA THR A 48 -0.65 -4.71 18.29
C THR A 48 -0.21 -5.63 19.43
N HIS A 49 -0.08 -5.05 20.62
CA HIS A 49 0.24 -5.76 21.85
C HIS A 49 -1.03 -5.93 22.70
N LYS A 50 -1.33 -7.15 23.15
CA LYS A 50 -2.47 -7.45 24.03
C LYS A 50 -2.00 -8.17 25.27
N LEU A 51 -2.29 -7.60 26.43
CA LEU A 51 -2.10 -8.24 27.74
C LEU A 51 -3.39 -8.96 28.13
N THR A 52 -3.27 -10.20 28.58
CA THR A 52 -4.40 -10.99 29.11
C THR A 52 -4.03 -11.58 30.47
N ASN A 53 -4.95 -11.49 31.43
CA ASN A 53 -4.79 -12.11 32.73
C ASN A 53 -5.42 -13.50 32.68
N ARG A 54 -4.63 -14.53 33.00
CA ARG A 54 -5.15 -15.88 33.22
C ARG A 54 -5.07 -16.22 34.70
N CYS A 55 -6.20 -16.62 35.28
CA CYS A 55 -6.20 -17.28 36.57
C CYS A 55 -5.68 -18.71 36.37
N SER A 56 -4.58 -19.05 37.04
CA SER A 56 -4.16 -20.44 37.16
C SER A 56 -5.11 -21.11 38.14
N THR A 57 -5.72 -22.23 37.73
CA THR A 57 -6.39 -23.17 38.64
C THR A 57 -5.38 -23.81 39.57
#